data_AF-A0A1Y2T427-F1
#
_entry.id   AF-A0A1Y2T427-F1
#
_cell.length_a   1.000
_cell.length_b   1.000
_cell.length_c   1.000
_cell.angle_alpha   90.00
_cell.angle_beta   90.00
_cell.angle_gamma   90.00
#
_symmetry.space_group_name_H-M   'P 1'
#
loop_
_entity.id
_entity.type
_entity.pdbx_description
1 polymer ?
#
loop_
_entity_poly.entity_id
_entity_poly.type
_entity_poly.pdbx_seq_one_letter_code
_entity_poly.pdbx_strand_id
1 'polypeptide(L)'
;MLDILRDNPLLLLFIVAGIGYPLGRVRIGGIHLGVAAVLFVGLAFGALDPSLKLPEIVYQFGLALFVYCVGLSSGHGFLRSFRGKGVIYNLLTLGVILLAAALLLIPHYLLSLRPGETAGVFAGLLTSTPALAAAVEYLTRAGAAGQLSDPVVGYSIAYPASVLGVILAIYLAERCFRIDYRAEARTLKDVPGVSPEITCWTLRVCRPKAFGRTVRDLVAEHRLQVVFGRIRRGDHADVVSWETHLEEGDLVTAVGPVEELERAAQVIGCVSEVQADLDRSEVDMREVFVSNPEVAGRTLRELNLPNRFGAVVSRVWRGDLQLLPYADMPLELGDRVRVLSRRERQQEVAAYLGDSYRAISEIDIAVLGLGMALGIGLGLVPIPLPGGITVRLGLA
;
A
#
# COMPACT_ATOMS: atom_id res chain seq x y z
N MET A 1 -29.50 -15.02 27.50
CA MET A 1 -28.30 -14.35 26.94
C MET A 1 -28.44 -14.14 25.44
N LEU A 2 -28.90 -15.16 24.68
CA LEU A 2 -29.23 -15.02 23.26
C LEU A 2 -30.35 -13.99 23.01
N ASP A 3 -31.37 -13.92 23.88
CA ASP A 3 -32.46 -12.94 23.75
C ASP A 3 -31.95 -11.48 23.83
N ILE A 4 -31.00 -11.21 24.72
CA ILE A 4 -30.38 -9.86 24.84
C ILE A 4 -29.64 -9.49 23.56
N LEU A 5 -28.92 -10.44 22.94
CA LEU A 5 -28.20 -10.21 21.70
C LEU A 5 -29.14 -10.03 20.50
N ARG A 6 -30.26 -10.74 20.52
CA ARG A 6 -31.31 -10.63 19.51
C ARG A 6 -32.00 -9.26 19.56
N ASP A 7 -32.30 -8.78 20.76
CA ASP A 7 -32.97 -7.49 20.97
C ASP A 7 -32.01 -6.30 20.80
N ASN A 8 -30.70 -6.53 20.90
CA ASN A 8 -29.67 -5.49 20.81
C ASN A 8 -28.65 -5.81 19.71
N PRO A 9 -28.99 -5.60 18.41
CA PRO A 9 -28.09 -5.94 17.31
C PRO A 9 -26.78 -5.15 17.30
N LEU A 10 -26.75 -3.93 17.86
CA LEU A 10 -25.50 -3.19 18.06
C LEU A 10 -24.57 -3.89 19.03
N LEU A 11 -25.12 -4.44 20.13
CA LEU A 11 -24.34 -5.22 21.09
C LEU A 11 -23.77 -6.48 20.41
N LEU A 12 -24.59 -7.17 19.60
CA LEU A 12 -24.13 -8.31 18.79
C LEU A 12 -22.97 -7.91 17.86
N LEU A 13 -23.09 -6.80 17.12
CA LEU A 13 -22.04 -6.29 16.24
C LEU A 13 -20.73 -6.06 17.00
N PHE A 14 -20.77 -5.32 18.12
CA PHE A 14 -19.58 -4.99 18.89
C PHE A 14 -18.96 -6.20 19.58
N ILE A 15 -19.76 -7.20 19.99
CA ILE A 15 -19.24 -8.46 20.54
C ILE A 15 -18.54 -9.27 19.44
N VAL A 16 -19.18 -9.43 18.28
CA VAL A 16 -18.59 -10.16 17.15
C VAL A 16 -17.28 -9.51 16.71
N ALA A 17 -17.25 -8.17 16.58
CA ALA A 17 -16.04 -7.43 16.25
C ALA A 17 -14.99 -7.49 17.38
N GLY A 18 -15.42 -7.34 18.64
CA GLY A 18 -14.58 -7.34 19.82
C GLY A 18 -13.91 -8.68 20.11
N ILE A 19 -14.53 -9.81 19.71
CA ILE A 19 -13.93 -11.14 19.77
C ILE A 19 -13.09 -11.42 18.52
N GLY A 20 -13.64 -11.10 17.33
CA GLY A 20 -13.02 -11.42 16.05
C GLY A 20 -11.70 -10.69 15.82
N TYR A 21 -11.60 -9.42 16.20
CA TYR A 21 -10.40 -8.62 15.93
C TYR A 21 -9.16 -9.06 16.74
N PRO A 22 -9.25 -9.31 18.07
CA PRO A 22 -8.16 -9.92 18.83
C PRO A 22 -7.81 -11.31 18.32
N LEU A 23 -8.81 -12.15 18.01
CA LEU A 23 -8.59 -13.50 17.49
C LEU A 23 -7.82 -13.47 16.16
N GLY A 24 -8.13 -12.50 15.29
CA GLY A 24 -7.42 -12.31 14.03
C GLY A 24 -5.94 -11.91 14.15
N ARG A 25 -5.54 -11.36 15.30
CA ARG A 25 -4.12 -11.02 15.59
C ARG A 25 -3.32 -12.19 16.13
N VAL A 26 -3.99 -13.27 16.58
CA VAL A 26 -3.30 -14.47 17.08
C VAL A 26 -2.56 -15.13 15.92
N ARG A 27 -1.27 -15.38 16.11
CA ARG A 27 -0.42 -16.06 15.13
C ARG A 27 -0.43 -17.56 15.39
N ILE A 28 -0.84 -18.34 14.40
CA ILE A 28 -0.76 -19.81 14.43
C ILE A 28 0.15 -20.23 13.29
N GLY A 29 1.30 -20.84 13.60
CA GLY A 29 2.26 -21.31 12.58
C GLY A 29 2.86 -20.20 11.71
N GLY A 30 2.97 -18.96 12.22
CA GLY A 30 3.50 -17.81 11.48
C GLY A 30 2.48 -17.07 10.62
N ILE A 31 1.26 -17.59 10.48
CA ILE A 31 0.16 -16.97 9.72
C ILE A 31 -0.80 -16.29 10.70
N HIS A 32 -1.37 -15.14 10.31
CA HIS A 32 -2.39 -14.41 11.06
C HIS A 32 -3.65 -14.28 10.19
N LEU A 33 -4.83 -14.55 10.76
CA LEU A 33 -6.11 -14.49 10.02
C LEU A 33 -6.54 -13.04 9.69
N GLY A 34 -6.07 -12.06 10.45
CA GLY A 34 -6.41 -10.66 10.26
C GLY A 34 -7.91 -10.40 10.39
N VAL A 35 -8.43 -9.48 9.57
CA VAL A 35 -9.84 -9.06 9.62
C VAL A 35 -10.82 -10.19 9.27
N ALA A 36 -10.37 -11.23 8.54
CA ALA A 36 -11.19 -12.38 8.20
C ALA A 36 -11.70 -13.15 9.43
N ALA A 37 -11.02 -13.08 10.58
CA ALA A 37 -11.49 -13.68 11.83
C ALA A 37 -12.86 -13.15 12.28
N VAL A 38 -13.20 -11.88 11.98
CA VAL A 38 -14.50 -11.29 12.31
C VAL A 38 -15.63 -11.98 11.55
N LEU A 39 -15.41 -12.38 10.29
CA LEU A 39 -16.38 -13.16 9.50
C LEU A 39 -16.68 -14.51 10.15
N PHE A 40 -15.65 -15.25 10.58
CA PHE A 40 -15.82 -16.56 11.20
C PHE A 40 -16.53 -16.47 12.55
N VAL A 41 -16.22 -15.45 13.35
CA VAL A 41 -16.95 -15.19 14.60
C VAL A 41 -18.41 -14.85 14.30
N GLY A 42 -18.69 -13.98 13.32
CA GLY A 42 -20.05 -13.67 12.90
C GLY A 42 -20.82 -14.91 12.42
N LEU A 43 -20.17 -15.77 11.63
CA LEU A 43 -20.74 -17.05 11.18
C LEU A 43 -21.02 -17.99 12.35
N ALA A 44 -20.13 -18.07 13.34
CA ALA A 44 -20.34 -18.87 14.54
C ALA A 44 -21.57 -18.38 15.32
N PHE A 45 -21.73 -17.07 15.52
CA PHE A 45 -22.92 -16.50 16.15
C PHE A 45 -24.19 -16.76 15.32
N GLY A 46 -24.14 -16.60 13.99
CA GLY A 46 -25.26 -16.92 13.11
C GLY A 46 -25.62 -18.42 13.08
N ALA A 47 -24.65 -19.30 13.30
CA ALA A 47 -24.86 -20.74 13.42
C ALA A 47 -25.49 -21.15 14.77
N LEU A 48 -25.25 -20.37 15.83
CA LEU A 48 -25.88 -20.60 17.14
C LEU A 48 -27.38 -20.28 17.10
N ASP A 49 -27.77 -19.19 16.44
CA ASP A 49 -29.17 -18.80 16.28
C ASP A 49 -29.38 -17.99 14.98
N PRO A 50 -30.18 -18.50 14.02
CA PRO A 50 -30.47 -17.82 12.76
C PRO A 50 -31.17 -16.46 12.90
N SER A 51 -31.74 -16.16 14.07
CA SER A 51 -32.40 -14.88 14.37
C SER A 51 -31.43 -13.77 14.78
N LEU A 52 -30.16 -14.10 15.05
CA LEU A 52 -29.09 -13.13 15.31
C LEU A 52 -28.66 -12.44 14.01
N LYS A 53 -29.47 -11.47 13.58
CA LYS A 53 -29.27 -10.69 12.36
C LYS A 53 -29.02 -9.23 12.68
N LEU A 54 -28.12 -8.62 11.93
CA LEU A 54 -27.93 -7.17 11.97
C LEU A 54 -28.97 -6.47 11.08
N PRO A 55 -29.41 -5.25 11.44
CA PRO A 55 -30.21 -4.42 10.56
C PRO A 55 -29.51 -4.18 9.23
N GLU A 56 -30.27 -4.20 8.14
CA GLU A 56 -29.76 -4.09 6.76
C GLU A 56 -28.91 -2.83 6.55
N ILE A 57 -29.29 -1.72 7.19
CA ILE A 57 -28.59 -0.44 7.11
C ILE A 57 -27.13 -0.53 7.58
N VAL A 58 -26.82 -1.37 8.57
CA VAL A 58 -25.45 -1.50 9.11
C VAL A 58 -24.54 -2.10 8.04
N TYR A 59 -25.04 -3.13 7.35
CA TYR A 59 -24.33 -3.79 6.27
C TYR A 59 -24.17 -2.88 5.05
N GLN A 60 -25.24 -2.20 4.62
CA GLN A 60 -25.21 -1.27 3.50
C GLN A 60 -24.24 -0.11 3.75
N PHE A 61 -24.24 0.45 4.96
CA PHE A 61 -23.34 1.53 5.35
C PHE A 61 -21.86 1.07 5.34
N GLY A 62 -21.58 -0.10 5.93
CA GLY A 62 -20.23 -0.67 5.93
C GLY A 62 -19.71 -0.99 4.53
N LEU A 63 -20.58 -1.53 3.66
CA LEU A 63 -20.25 -1.80 2.27
C LEU A 63 -19.96 -0.52 1.49
N ALA A 64 -20.82 0.50 1.61
CA ALA A 64 -20.64 1.77 0.91
C ALA A 64 -19.32 2.44 1.31
N LEU A 65 -18.99 2.45 2.61
CA LEU A 65 -17.69 2.95 3.09
C LEU A 65 -16.52 2.12 2.55
N PHE A 66 -16.65 0.79 2.53
CA PHE A 66 -15.62 -0.11 1.99
C PHE A 66 -15.35 0.19 0.52
N VAL A 67 -16.38 0.25 -0.33
CA VAL A 67 -16.23 0.50 -1.76
C VAL A 67 -15.72 1.92 -2.04
N TYR A 68 -16.16 2.91 -1.25
CA TYR A 68 -15.63 4.27 -1.34
C TYR A 68 -14.12 4.32 -1.05
N CYS A 69 -13.67 3.67 0.02
CA CYS A 69 -12.25 3.58 0.36
C CYS A 69 -11.43 2.85 -0.73
N VAL A 70 -11.97 1.77 -1.31
CA VAL A 70 -11.35 1.06 -2.44
C VAL A 70 -11.27 1.95 -3.70
N GLY A 71 -12.31 2.75 -3.94
CA GLY A 71 -12.36 3.72 -5.04
C GLY A 71 -11.30 4.81 -4.88
N LEU A 72 -11.16 5.36 -3.68
CA LEU A 72 -10.13 6.36 -3.36
C LEU A 72 -8.71 5.79 -3.50
N SER A 73 -8.45 4.60 -2.96
CA SER A 73 -7.12 3.98 -3.03
C SER A 73 -6.72 3.59 -4.45
N SER A 74 -7.70 3.19 -5.28
CA SER A 74 -7.46 2.77 -6.67
C SER A 74 -7.54 3.91 -7.69
N GLY A 75 -8.01 5.11 -7.29
CA GLY A 75 -8.34 6.22 -8.20
C GLY A 75 -7.15 6.68 -9.07
N HIS A 76 -5.97 6.84 -8.48
CA HIS A 76 -4.76 7.29 -9.21
C HIS A 76 -4.31 6.28 -10.29
N GLY A 77 -4.55 4.99 -10.07
CA GLY A 77 -4.21 3.91 -11.00
C GLY A 77 -5.30 3.60 -12.02
N PHE A 78 -6.56 3.95 -11.75
CA PHE A 78 -7.72 3.55 -12.54
C PHE A 78 -7.61 3.99 -14.01
N LEU A 79 -7.38 5.28 -14.28
CA LEU A 79 -7.27 5.78 -15.66
C LEU A 79 -6.04 5.22 -16.39
N ARG A 80 -4.97 4.91 -15.65
CA ARG A 80 -3.76 4.29 -16.21
C ARG A 80 -4.01 2.83 -16.60
N SER A 81 -4.92 2.12 -15.92
CA SER A 81 -5.27 0.74 -16.25
C SER A 81 -5.93 0.62 -17.63
N PHE A 82 -6.57 1.67 -18.15
CA PHE A 82 -7.17 1.66 -19.50
C PHE A 82 -6.19 2.02 -20.62
N ARG A 83 -4.88 2.12 -20.35
CA ARG A 83 -3.87 2.52 -21.35
C ARG A 83 -2.72 1.52 -21.43
N GLY A 84 -2.12 1.39 -22.63
CA GLY A 84 -0.95 0.56 -22.86
C GLY A 84 -1.16 -0.90 -22.45
N LYS A 85 -0.25 -1.44 -21.63
CA LYS A 85 -0.34 -2.82 -21.10
C LYS A 85 -1.55 -3.04 -20.17
N GLY A 86 -2.12 -1.98 -19.59
CA GLY A 86 -3.27 -2.09 -18.70
C GLY A 86 -4.51 -2.69 -19.39
N VAL A 87 -4.73 -2.39 -20.67
CA VAL A 87 -5.84 -2.97 -21.44
C VAL A 87 -5.70 -4.48 -21.54
N ILE A 88 -4.48 -4.98 -21.78
CA ILE A 88 -4.20 -6.43 -21.85
C ILE A 88 -4.48 -7.08 -20.49
N TYR A 89 -4.04 -6.46 -19.39
CA TYR A 89 -4.31 -6.97 -18.05
C TYR A 89 -5.81 -6.97 -17.73
N ASN A 90 -6.55 -5.92 -18.08
CA ASN A 90 -8.00 -5.87 -17.88
C ASN A 90 -8.73 -6.95 -18.68
N LEU A 91 -8.32 -7.19 -19.94
CA LEU A 91 -8.91 -8.27 -20.76
C LEU A 91 -8.59 -9.66 -20.19
N LEU A 92 -7.37 -9.86 -19.68
CA LEU A 92 -6.99 -11.09 -19.02
C LEU A 92 -7.83 -11.32 -17.75
N THR A 93 -7.98 -10.29 -16.92
CA THR A 93 -8.83 -10.33 -15.73
C THR A 93 -10.28 -10.66 -16.08
N LEU A 94 -10.85 -10.00 -17.09
CA LEU A 94 -12.19 -10.32 -17.59
C LEU A 94 -12.28 -11.78 -18.05
N GLY A 95 -11.28 -12.27 -18.77
CA GLY A 95 -11.18 -13.65 -19.20
C GLY A 95 -11.18 -14.64 -18.03
N VAL A 96 -10.42 -14.36 -16.97
CA VAL A 96 -10.39 -15.18 -15.75
C VAL A 96 -11.74 -15.17 -15.03
N ILE A 97 -12.40 -14.01 -14.92
CA ILE A 97 -13.73 -13.88 -14.31
C ILE A 97 -14.76 -14.71 -15.09
N LEU A 98 -14.78 -14.59 -16.42
CA LEU A 98 -15.68 -15.36 -17.28
C LEU A 98 -15.39 -16.86 -17.23
N LEU A 99 -14.11 -17.24 -17.21
CA LEU A 99 -13.70 -18.63 -17.07
C LEU A 99 -14.15 -19.19 -15.71
N ALA A 100 -13.97 -18.45 -14.62
CA ALA A 100 -14.44 -18.86 -13.30
C ALA A 100 -15.97 -19.03 -13.28
N ALA A 101 -16.72 -18.11 -13.91
CA ALA A 101 -18.17 -18.22 -14.03
C ALA A 101 -18.58 -19.46 -14.84
N ALA A 102 -17.92 -19.72 -15.97
CA ALA A 102 -18.19 -20.88 -16.82
C ALA A 102 -17.87 -22.20 -16.10
N LEU A 103 -16.73 -22.29 -15.42
CA LEU A 103 -16.35 -23.47 -14.64
C LEU A 103 -17.30 -23.72 -13.48
N LEU A 104 -17.87 -22.66 -12.89
CA LEU A 104 -18.84 -22.78 -11.80
C LEU A 104 -20.20 -23.34 -12.27
N LEU A 105 -20.52 -23.27 -13.56
CA LEU A 105 -21.73 -23.91 -14.09
C LEU A 105 -21.70 -25.43 -13.91
N ILE A 106 -20.51 -26.04 -13.94
CA ILE A 106 -20.34 -27.48 -13.76
C ILE A 106 -20.87 -27.95 -12.39
N PRO A 107 -20.35 -27.47 -11.24
CA PRO A 107 -20.88 -27.83 -9.93
C PRO A 107 -22.31 -27.30 -9.71
N HIS A 108 -22.70 -26.18 -10.32
CA HIS A 108 -24.09 -25.70 -10.25
C HIS A 108 -25.06 -26.78 -10.74
N TYR A 109 -24.83 -27.34 -11.93
CA TYR A 109 -25.71 -28.38 -12.49
C TYR A 109 -25.48 -29.76 -11.86
N LEU A 110 -24.24 -30.13 -11.53
CA LEU A 110 -23.94 -31.44 -10.94
C LEU A 110 -24.45 -31.59 -9.49
N LEU A 111 -24.35 -30.52 -8.69
CA LEU A 111 -24.75 -30.52 -7.28
C LEU A 111 -26.14 -29.89 -7.08
N SER A 112 -26.79 -29.43 -8.15
CA SER A 112 -28.10 -28.77 -8.12
C SER A 112 -28.13 -27.57 -7.16
N LEU A 113 -27.09 -26.72 -7.21
CA LEU A 113 -26.98 -25.54 -6.36
C LEU A 113 -28.04 -24.51 -6.71
N ARG A 114 -28.57 -23.82 -5.70
CA ARG A 114 -29.50 -22.71 -5.96
C ARG A 114 -28.76 -21.54 -6.64
N PRO A 115 -29.45 -20.72 -7.44
CA PRO A 115 -28.84 -19.55 -8.06
C PRO A 115 -28.19 -18.60 -7.04
N GLY A 116 -28.82 -18.39 -5.89
CA GLY A 116 -28.27 -17.58 -4.80
C GLY A 116 -26.98 -18.15 -4.24
N GLU A 117 -26.95 -19.46 -3.93
CA GLU A 117 -25.75 -20.17 -3.45
C GLU A 117 -24.62 -20.09 -4.47
N THR A 118 -24.95 -20.25 -5.76
CA THR A 118 -23.98 -20.18 -6.86
C THR A 118 -23.36 -18.80 -6.97
N ALA A 119 -24.16 -17.74 -6.88
CA ALA A 119 -23.67 -16.36 -6.85
C ALA A 119 -22.76 -16.12 -5.62
N GLY A 120 -23.12 -16.69 -4.47
CA GLY A 120 -22.30 -16.67 -3.26
C GLY A 120 -20.95 -17.37 -3.43
N VAL A 121 -20.94 -18.58 -3.98
CA VAL A 121 -19.71 -19.34 -4.27
C VAL A 121 -18.84 -18.58 -5.26
N PHE A 122 -19.41 -18.00 -6.32
CA PHE A 122 -18.68 -17.17 -7.28
C PHE A 122 -17.98 -15.99 -6.59
N ALA A 123 -18.72 -15.23 -5.77
CA ALA A 123 -18.18 -14.12 -5.02
C ALA A 123 -17.08 -14.56 -4.03
N GLY A 124 -17.27 -15.71 -3.37
CA GLY A 124 -16.31 -16.26 -2.40
C GLY A 124 -15.03 -16.76 -3.06
N LEU A 125 -15.11 -17.44 -4.21
CA LEU A 125 -13.97 -17.91 -4.99
C LEU A 125 -13.10 -16.77 -5.51
N LEU A 126 -13.74 -15.66 -5.91
CA LEU A 126 -13.07 -14.45 -6.37
C LEU A 126 -12.75 -13.47 -5.24
N THR A 127 -12.94 -13.89 -3.97
CA THR A 127 -12.72 -13.07 -2.76
C THR A 127 -13.34 -11.67 -2.83
N SER A 128 -14.48 -11.55 -3.54
CA SER A 128 -15.13 -10.27 -3.84
C SER A 128 -16.35 -10.08 -2.96
N THR A 129 -16.15 -9.46 -1.80
CA THR A 129 -17.24 -9.07 -0.89
C THR A 129 -18.26 -8.11 -1.52
N PRO A 130 -17.87 -7.15 -2.40
CA PRO A 130 -18.85 -6.35 -3.15
C PRO A 130 -19.72 -7.17 -4.09
N ALA A 131 -19.18 -8.23 -4.71
CA ALA A 131 -19.97 -9.12 -5.57
C ALA A 131 -21.03 -9.91 -4.77
N LEU A 132 -20.69 -10.36 -3.56
CA LEU A 132 -21.67 -10.94 -2.63
C LEU A 132 -22.77 -9.93 -2.32
N ALA A 133 -22.39 -8.68 -2.10
CA ALA A 133 -23.35 -7.62 -1.80
C ALA A 133 -24.33 -7.33 -2.92
N ALA A 134 -23.82 -7.21 -4.14
CA ALA A 134 -24.66 -7.04 -5.32
C ALA A 134 -25.65 -8.22 -5.47
N ALA A 135 -25.22 -9.45 -5.17
CA ALA A 135 -26.10 -10.62 -5.21
C ALA A 135 -27.21 -10.56 -4.15
N VAL A 136 -26.88 -10.19 -2.90
CA VAL A 136 -27.87 -10.03 -1.82
C VAL A 136 -28.84 -8.90 -2.14
N GLU A 137 -28.35 -7.73 -2.57
CA GLU A 137 -29.18 -6.58 -2.94
C GLU A 137 -30.13 -6.90 -4.09
N TYR A 138 -29.67 -7.64 -5.10
CA TYR A 138 -30.50 -8.11 -6.20
C TYR A 138 -31.66 -9.00 -5.69
N LEU A 139 -31.38 -9.97 -4.81
CA LEU A 139 -32.42 -10.84 -4.24
C LEU A 139 -33.41 -10.08 -3.36
N THR A 140 -32.94 -9.10 -2.57
CA THR A 140 -33.81 -8.21 -1.79
C THR A 140 -34.79 -7.48 -2.70
N ARG A 141 -34.30 -6.89 -3.80
CA ARG A 141 -35.13 -6.16 -4.77
C ARG A 141 -36.09 -7.06 -5.54
N ALA A 142 -35.68 -8.29 -5.84
CA ALA A 142 -36.52 -9.28 -6.49
C ALA A 142 -37.64 -9.84 -5.59
N GLY A 143 -37.72 -9.41 -4.33
CA GLY A 143 -38.73 -9.88 -3.36
C GLY A 143 -38.45 -11.30 -2.85
N ALA A 144 -37.23 -11.82 -3.07
CA ALA A 144 -36.83 -13.16 -2.67
C ALA A 144 -36.36 -13.21 -1.19
N ALA A 145 -37.18 -12.67 -0.28
CA ALA A 145 -36.85 -12.48 1.14
C ALA A 145 -36.37 -13.78 1.85
N GLY A 146 -36.92 -14.93 1.44
CA GLY A 146 -36.56 -16.24 1.98
C GLY A 146 -35.22 -16.80 1.48
N GLN A 147 -34.56 -16.15 0.52
CA GLN A 147 -33.33 -16.63 -0.13
C GLN A 147 -32.12 -15.70 0.11
N LEU A 148 -32.24 -14.64 0.92
CA LEU A 148 -31.10 -13.74 1.18
C LEU A 148 -29.92 -14.43 1.88
N SER A 149 -30.16 -15.53 2.60
CA SER A 149 -29.10 -16.32 3.21
C SER A 149 -28.28 -17.12 2.20
N ASP A 150 -28.84 -17.43 1.03
CA ASP A 150 -28.26 -18.38 0.09
C ASP A 150 -26.89 -17.89 -0.45
N PRO A 151 -26.74 -16.63 -0.92
CA PRO A 151 -25.43 -16.10 -1.30
C PRO A 151 -24.44 -16.04 -0.13
N VAL A 152 -24.91 -15.71 1.07
CA VAL A 152 -24.05 -15.59 2.26
C VAL A 152 -23.47 -16.96 2.62
N VAL A 153 -24.28 -18.02 2.60
CA VAL A 153 -23.85 -19.39 2.85
C VAL A 153 -22.81 -19.84 1.80
N GLY A 154 -23.10 -19.63 0.51
CA GLY A 154 -22.17 -19.98 -0.56
C GLY A 154 -20.82 -19.28 -0.43
N TYR A 155 -20.84 -17.98 -0.09
CA TYR A 155 -19.64 -17.19 0.14
C TYR A 155 -18.85 -17.69 1.36
N SER A 156 -19.51 -17.97 2.48
CA SER A 156 -18.86 -18.41 3.72
C SER A 156 -18.11 -19.73 3.55
N ILE A 157 -18.56 -20.62 2.67
CA ILE A 157 -17.89 -21.89 2.37
C ILE A 157 -16.75 -21.67 1.37
N ALA A 158 -17.00 -20.93 0.30
CA ALA A 158 -16.04 -20.74 -0.79
C ALA A 158 -14.86 -19.85 -0.41
N TYR A 159 -15.08 -18.81 0.41
CA TYR A 159 -14.07 -17.82 0.75
C TYR A 159 -12.83 -18.44 1.44
N PRO A 160 -12.95 -19.22 2.54
CA PRO A 160 -11.78 -19.84 3.18
C PRO A 160 -11.06 -20.83 2.26
N ALA A 161 -11.82 -21.62 1.49
CA ALA A 161 -11.28 -22.57 0.54
C ALA A 161 -10.48 -21.87 -0.57
N SER A 162 -10.96 -20.74 -1.07
CA SER A 162 -10.27 -19.93 -2.08
C SER A 162 -8.96 -19.37 -1.56
N VAL A 163 -8.95 -18.80 -0.34
CA VAL A 163 -7.74 -18.22 0.28
C VAL A 163 -6.68 -19.30 0.47
N LEU A 164 -7.06 -20.46 1.03
CA LEU A 164 -6.16 -21.60 1.19
C LEU A 164 -5.66 -22.13 -0.16
N GLY A 165 -6.55 -22.20 -1.16
CA GLY A 165 -6.21 -22.63 -2.51
C GLY A 165 -5.22 -21.70 -3.20
N VAL A 166 -5.40 -20.39 -3.09
CA VAL A 166 -4.48 -19.37 -3.63
C VAL A 166 -3.12 -19.45 -2.93
N ILE A 167 -3.09 -19.56 -1.60
CA ILE A 167 -1.84 -19.72 -0.83
C ILE A 167 -1.11 -20.99 -1.28
N LEU A 168 -1.82 -22.12 -1.40
CA LEU A 168 -1.23 -23.37 -1.85
C LEU A 168 -0.74 -23.27 -3.31
N ALA A 169 -1.50 -22.63 -4.19
CA ALA A 169 -1.12 -22.43 -5.58
C ALA A 169 0.16 -21.58 -5.70
N ILE A 170 0.27 -20.49 -4.93
CA ILE A 170 1.47 -19.67 -4.86
C ILE A 170 2.65 -20.52 -4.35
N TYR A 171 2.48 -21.24 -3.25
CA TYR A 171 3.52 -22.11 -2.69
C TYR A 171 4.00 -23.19 -3.70
N LEU A 172 3.06 -23.83 -4.41
CA LEU A 172 3.38 -24.82 -5.44
C LEU A 172 4.09 -24.16 -6.62
N ALA A 173 3.64 -22.98 -7.07
CA ALA A 173 4.28 -22.23 -8.14
C ALA A 173 5.71 -21.85 -7.77
N GLU A 174 5.95 -21.30 -6.57
CA GLU A 174 7.30 -21.00 -6.06
C GLU A 174 8.22 -22.21 -6.13
N ARG A 175 7.72 -23.38 -5.71
CA ARG A 175 8.51 -24.62 -5.68
C ARG A 175 8.74 -25.22 -7.07
N CYS A 176 7.73 -25.17 -7.94
CA CYS A 176 7.82 -25.67 -9.32
C CYS A 176 8.74 -24.80 -10.17
N PHE A 177 8.61 -23.48 -10.08
CA PHE A 177 9.38 -22.52 -10.86
C PHE A 177 10.71 -22.12 -10.22
N ARG A 178 10.98 -22.54 -8.96
CA ARG A 178 12.20 -22.24 -8.21
C ARG A 178 12.52 -20.73 -8.21
N ILE A 179 11.50 -19.94 -7.89
CA ILE A 179 11.57 -18.48 -7.95
C ILE A 179 12.58 -17.97 -6.92
N ASP A 180 13.59 -17.22 -7.39
CA ASP A 180 14.51 -16.48 -6.54
C ASP A 180 14.07 -15.01 -6.50
N TYR A 181 13.39 -14.64 -5.40
CA TYR A 181 12.92 -13.29 -5.15
C TYR A 181 14.02 -12.23 -5.23
N ARG A 182 15.26 -12.55 -4.83
CA ARG A 182 16.37 -11.60 -4.87
C ARG A 182 16.87 -11.38 -6.28
N ALA A 183 16.89 -12.43 -7.10
CA ALA A 183 17.25 -12.31 -8.51
C ALA A 183 16.16 -11.53 -9.27
N GLU A 184 14.89 -11.85 -9.04
CA GLU A 184 13.76 -11.21 -9.73
C GLU A 184 13.59 -9.74 -9.36
N ALA A 185 13.80 -9.36 -8.10
CA ALA A 185 13.83 -7.96 -7.66
C ALA A 185 14.92 -7.15 -8.39
N ARG A 186 16.01 -7.77 -8.84
CA ARG A 186 17.06 -7.10 -9.65
C ARG A 186 16.64 -6.90 -11.11
N THR A 187 15.78 -7.76 -11.64
CA THR A 187 15.27 -7.71 -13.02
C THR A 187 14.07 -6.76 -13.16
N LEU A 188 13.29 -6.59 -12.09
CA LEU A 188 12.07 -5.78 -12.08
C LEU A 188 12.30 -4.27 -11.90
N LYS A 189 13.53 -3.77 -12.01
CA LYS A 189 13.88 -2.35 -11.81
C LYS A 189 13.10 -1.38 -12.72
N ASP A 190 12.69 -1.86 -13.89
CA ASP A 190 11.93 -1.08 -14.88
C ASP A 190 10.40 -1.26 -14.75
N VAL A 191 9.93 -2.03 -13.77
CA VAL A 191 8.50 -2.23 -13.55
C VAL A 191 7.96 -1.09 -12.68
N PRO A 192 6.94 -0.36 -13.17
CA PRO A 192 6.32 0.71 -12.39
C PRO A 192 5.81 0.18 -11.04
N GLY A 193 6.30 0.74 -9.93
CA GLY A 193 5.88 0.37 -8.58
C GLY A 193 6.81 -0.58 -7.82
N VAL A 194 7.95 -0.99 -8.39
CA VAL A 194 9.00 -1.73 -7.68
C VAL A 194 10.25 -0.86 -7.62
N SER A 195 10.54 -0.29 -6.44
CA SER A 195 11.79 0.45 -6.24
C SER A 195 12.95 -0.50 -5.95
N PRO A 196 14.14 -0.29 -6.53
CA PRO A 196 15.33 -1.03 -6.13
C PRO A 196 15.60 -0.82 -4.63
N GLU A 197 16.14 -1.84 -3.96
CA GLU A 197 16.49 -1.74 -2.53
C GLU A 197 17.53 -0.63 -2.33
N ILE A 198 17.15 0.43 -1.63
CA ILE A 198 18.04 1.55 -1.32
C ILE A 198 18.67 1.30 0.05
N THR A 199 19.97 1.07 0.06
CA THR A 199 20.77 0.88 1.28
C THR A 199 21.71 2.07 1.51
N CYS A 200 22.45 2.04 2.62
CA CYS A 200 23.41 3.07 3.01
C CYS A 200 24.74 2.42 3.35
N TRP A 201 25.81 2.83 2.68
CA TRP A 201 27.17 2.36 2.96
C TRP A 201 28.03 3.51 3.50
N THR A 202 28.96 3.20 4.41
CA THR A 202 30.04 4.12 4.76
C THR A 202 31.27 3.76 3.92
N LEU A 203 31.74 4.69 3.11
CA LEU A 203 32.92 4.56 2.27
C LEU A 203 34.09 5.29 2.94
N ARG A 204 35.20 4.59 3.15
CA ARG A 204 36.47 5.22 3.52
C ARG A 204 37.16 5.69 2.25
N VAL A 205 37.47 6.98 2.18
CA VAL A 205 38.20 7.58 1.06
C VAL A 205 39.64 7.08 1.08
N CYS A 206 39.95 6.16 0.18
CA CYS A 206 41.27 5.51 0.08
C CYS A 206 41.80 5.44 -1.36
N ARG A 207 41.02 5.93 -2.33
CA ARG A 207 41.42 5.95 -3.73
C ARG A 207 42.10 7.27 -4.06
N PRO A 208 43.33 7.27 -4.58
CA PRO A 208 44.05 8.52 -4.92
C PRO A 208 43.31 9.43 -5.90
N LYS A 209 42.47 8.85 -6.77
CA LYS A 209 41.64 9.59 -7.73
C LYS A 209 40.58 10.47 -7.08
N ALA A 210 40.22 10.23 -5.82
CA ALA A 210 39.21 10.99 -5.10
C ALA A 210 39.81 12.11 -4.24
N PHE A 211 41.13 12.07 -3.96
CA PHE A 211 41.77 13.01 -3.03
C PHE A 211 41.75 14.45 -3.59
N GLY A 212 41.35 15.40 -2.74
CA GLY A 212 41.25 16.83 -3.06
C GLY A 212 40.12 17.20 -4.02
N ARG A 213 39.38 16.22 -4.57
CA ARG A 213 38.29 16.47 -5.52
C ARG A 213 36.98 16.75 -4.79
N THR A 214 36.13 17.54 -5.43
CA THR A 214 34.78 17.80 -4.90
C THR A 214 33.87 16.61 -5.17
N VAL A 215 32.85 16.44 -4.32
CA VAL A 215 31.79 15.46 -4.54
C VAL A 215 31.06 15.71 -5.86
N ARG A 216 30.85 16.98 -6.25
CA ARG A 216 30.25 17.35 -7.54
C ARG A 216 31.04 16.78 -8.72
N ASP A 217 32.35 16.94 -8.73
CA ASP A 217 33.18 16.50 -9.86
C ASP A 217 33.14 14.98 -10.01
N LEU A 218 33.22 14.26 -8.88
CA LEU A 218 33.18 12.80 -8.87
C LEU A 218 31.83 12.25 -9.33
N VAL A 219 30.72 12.86 -8.90
CA VAL A 219 29.38 12.47 -9.32
C VAL A 219 29.15 12.76 -10.81
N ALA A 220 29.55 13.94 -11.29
CA ALA A 220 29.36 14.35 -12.67
C ALA A 220 30.19 13.52 -13.66
N GLU A 221 31.46 13.28 -13.35
CA GLU A 221 32.38 12.52 -14.21
C GLU A 221 31.95 11.05 -14.34
N HIS A 222 31.61 10.41 -13.21
CA HIS A 222 31.29 8.98 -13.18
C HIS A 222 29.79 8.67 -13.28
N ARG A 223 28.95 9.72 -13.38
CA ARG A 223 27.47 9.63 -13.44
C ARG A 223 26.91 8.75 -12.33
N LEU A 224 27.38 8.96 -11.10
CA LEU A 224 26.97 8.17 -9.93
C LEU A 224 25.54 8.54 -9.53
N GLN A 225 24.68 7.54 -9.37
CA GLN A 225 23.32 7.73 -8.88
C GLN A 225 23.23 7.37 -7.40
N VAL A 226 23.94 8.15 -6.57
CA VAL A 226 23.96 8.01 -5.11
C VAL A 226 23.83 9.37 -4.45
N VAL A 227 23.24 9.40 -3.26
CA VAL A 227 23.19 10.60 -2.43
C VAL A 227 24.26 10.48 -1.35
N PHE A 228 25.19 11.42 -1.31
CA PHE A 228 26.15 11.54 -0.22
C PHE A 228 25.54 12.34 0.93
N GLY A 229 25.52 11.76 2.13
CA GLY A 229 24.80 12.34 3.26
C GLY A 229 25.70 13.09 4.24
N ARG A 230 26.65 12.37 4.81
CA ARG A 230 27.52 12.79 5.91
C ARG A 230 28.97 12.42 5.61
N ILE A 231 29.88 13.30 5.98
CA ILE A 231 31.32 13.07 6.01
C ILE A 231 31.81 13.16 7.46
N ARG A 232 32.70 12.24 7.86
CA ARG A 232 33.40 12.29 9.14
C ARG A 232 34.90 12.34 8.91
N ARG A 233 35.55 13.36 9.47
CA ARG A 233 36.98 13.60 9.43
C ARG A 233 37.52 13.63 10.86
N GLY A 234 38.26 12.58 11.23
CA GLY A 234 38.62 12.37 12.64
C GLY A 234 37.38 12.22 13.51
N ASP A 235 37.25 13.10 14.51
CA ASP A 235 36.13 13.13 15.46
C ASP A 235 34.99 14.07 15.05
N HIS A 236 35.14 14.83 13.96
CA HIS A 236 34.13 15.78 13.50
C HIS A 236 33.31 15.23 12.33
N ALA A 237 32.00 15.41 12.39
CA ALA A 237 31.05 15.06 11.34
C ALA A 237 30.35 16.31 10.78
N ASP A 238 30.20 16.33 9.45
CA ASP A 238 29.45 17.36 8.75
C ASP A 238 28.57 16.78 7.64
N VAL A 239 27.62 17.58 7.18
CA VAL A 239 26.75 17.23 6.05
C VAL A 239 27.53 17.40 4.76
N VAL A 240 27.43 16.42 3.85
CA VAL A 240 28.10 16.52 2.55
C VAL A 240 27.38 17.55 1.68
N SER A 241 28.15 18.48 1.14
CA SER A 241 27.71 19.42 0.11
C SER A 241 28.35 19.05 -1.23
N TRP A 242 27.83 19.63 -2.32
CA TRP A 242 28.42 19.48 -3.65
C TRP A 242 29.86 20.01 -3.74
N GLU A 243 30.22 20.99 -2.92
CA GLU A 243 31.55 21.61 -2.87
C GLU A 243 32.49 20.93 -1.86
N THR A 244 32.04 19.90 -1.14
CA THR A 244 32.85 19.22 -0.14
C THR A 244 34.03 18.51 -0.82
N HIS A 245 35.25 18.82 -0.40
CA HIS A 245 36.47 18.16 -0.85
C HIS A 245 36.73 16.89 -0.04
N LEU A 246 37.00 15.79 -0.74
CA LEU A 246 37.31 14.51 -0.12
C LEU A 246 38.82 14.38 0.14
N GLU A 247 39.21 14.06 1.36
CA GLU A 247 40.60 13.81 1.76
C GLU A 247 40.83 12.35 2.10
N GLU A 248 42.10 11.94 2.13
CA GLU A 248 42.47 10.58 2.49
C GLU A 248 42.03 10.26 3.93
N GLY A 249 41.35 9.13 4.10
CA GLY A 249 40.87 8.66 5.41
C GLY A 249 39.49 9.18 5.81
N ASP A 250 38.90 10.12 5.06
CA ASP A 250 37.52 10.58 5.31
C ASP A 250 36.53 9.40 5.25
N LEU A 251 35.54 9.41 6.13
CA LEU A 251 34.44 8.45 6.09
C LEU A 251 33.18 9.14 5.56
N VAL A 252 32.72 8.73 4.37
CA VAL A 252 31.58 9.36 3.69
C VAL A 252 30.45 8.35 3.57
N THR A 253 29.25 8.74 4.00
CA THR A 253 28.04 7.93 3.81
C THR A 253 27.46 8.17 2.42
N ALA A 254 27.13 7.07 1.73
CA ALA A 254 26.48 7.07 0.44
C ALA A 254 25.19 6.24 0.50
N VAL A 255 24.10 6.78 -0.04
CA VAL A 255 22.78 6.14 -0.07
C VAL A 255 22.39 5.89 -1.53
N GLY A 256 21.99 4.67 -1.83
CA GLY A 256 21.62 4.29 -3.20
C GLY A 256 21.37 2.79 -3.36
N PRO A 257 21.04 2.34 -4.59
CA PRO A 257 21.04 0.94 -4.96
C PRO A 257 22.43 0.31 -4.78
N VAL A 258 22.47 -0.99 -4.45
CA VAL A 258 23.72 -1.72 -4.19
C VAL A 258 24.73 -1.57 -5.35
N GLU A 259 24.28 -1.67 -6.59
CA GLU A 259 25.13 -1.57 -7.79
C GLU A 259 25.79 -0.19 -7.93
N GLU A 260 25.05 0.88 -7.62
CA GLU A 260 25.58 2.24 -7.67
C GLU A 260 26.51 2.53 -6.49
N LEU A 261 26.28 1.90 -5.33
CA LEU A 261 27.20 1.96 -4.19
C LEU A 261 28.51 1.22 -4.46
N GLU A 262 28.47 0.08 -5.16
CA GLU A 262 29.67 -0.62 -5.63
C GLU A 262 30.47 0.25 -6.60
N ARG A 263 29.81 0.93 -7.55
CA ARG A 263 30.45 1.89 -8.45
C ARG A 263 31.05 3.07 -7.69
N ALA A 264 30.33 3.63 -6.72
CA ALA A 264 30.83 4.71 -5.87
C ALA A 264 32.05 4.26 -5.05
N ALA A 265 32.04 3.02 -4.52
CA ALA A 265 33.19 2.44 -3.83
C ALA A 265 34.41 2.34 -4.77
N GLN A 266 34.24 1.81 -6.00
CA GLN A 266 35.36 1.71 -6.95
C GLN A 266 36.05 3.05 -7.25
N VAL A 267 35.29 4.14 -7.29
CA VAL A 267 35.78 5.50 -7.56
C VAL A 267 36.40 6.14 -6.31
N ILE A 268 35.68 6.09 -5.19
CA ILE A 268 35.99 6.90 -3.99
C ILE A 268 36.88 6.14 -3.01
N GLY A 269 36.65 4.84 -2.81
CA GLY A 269 37.14 4.20 -1.60
C GLY A 269 36.97 2.69 -1.47
N CYS A 270 36.89 2.27 -0.21
CA CYS A 270 36.49 0.92 0.18
C CYS A 270 35.38 1.00 1.22
N VAL A 271 34.56 -0.04 1.30
CA VAL A 271 33.51 -0.13 2.31
C VAL A 271 34.16 -0.24 3.68
N SER A 272 33.76 0.65 4.59
CA SER A 272 34.26 0.68 5.96
C SER A 272 33.34 -0.13 6.87
N GLU A 273 33.92 -0.94 7.76
CA GLU A 273 33.18 -1.58 8.86
C GLU A 273 32.71 -0.56 9.91
N VAL A 274 33.42 0.57 10.01
CA VAL A 274 33.04 1.68 10.88
C VAL A 274 31.88 2.43 10.24
N GLN A 275 30.73 2.39 10.91
CA GLN A 275 29.50 3.11 10.55
C GLN A 275 29.60 4.58 10.99
N ALA A 276 29.79 5.49 10.03
CA ALA A 276 29.88 6.94 10.31
C ALA A 276 28.55 7.56 10.76
N ASP A 277 27.44 6.82 10.62
CA ASP A 277 26.08 7.20 10.98
C ASP A 277 25.70 6.92 12.45
N LEU A 278 26.52 6.16 13.19
CA LEU A 278 26.27 5.82 14.60
C LEU A 278 26.44 7.02 15.54
N ASP A 279 27.40 7.91 15.28
CA ASP A 279 27.58 9.13 16.05
C ASP A 279 26.64 10.23 15.54
N ARG A 280 25.66 10.63 16.35
CA ARG A 280 24.64 11.64 15.99
C ARG A 280 24.78 12.93 16.80
N SER A 281 25.96 13.19 17.36
CA SER A 281 26.22 14.38 18.16
C SER A 281 26.12 15.67 17.34
N GLU A 282 26.83 15.74 16.20
CA GLU A 282 26.91 16.94 15.36
C GLU A 282 25.92 16.92 14.18
N VAL A 283 25.82 15.80 13.48
CA VAL A 283 24.87 15.59 12.37
C VAL A 283 23.83 14.59 12.82
N ASP A 284 22.56 14.96 12.69
CA ASP A 284 21.45 14.06 12.99
C ASP A 284 20.68 13.72 11.71
N MET A 285 19.84 12.69 11.81
CA MET A 285 19.00 12.21 10.74
C MET A 285 17.57 12.07 11.26
N ARG A 286 16.66 12.84 10.68
CA ARG A 286 15.24 12.84 11.05
C ARG A 286 14.36 12.53 9.86
N GLU A 287 13.33 11.74 10.11
CA GLU A 287 12.24 11.56 9.16
C GLU A 287 11.18 12.63 9.41
N VAL A 288 10.77 13.30 8.35
CA VAL A 288 9.89 14.47 8.38
C VAL A 288 8.76 14.25 7.38
N PHE A 289 7.51 14.51 7.78
CA PHE A 289 6.37 14.44 6.88
C PHE A 289 6.15 15.76 6.14
N VAL A 290 6.26 15.72 4.80
CA VAL A 290 5.97 16.88 3.94
C VAL A 290 4.49 17.21 4.05
N SER A 291 4.19 18.26 4.80
CA SER A 291 2.84 18.71 5.12
C SER A 291 2.63 20.19 4.82
N ASN A 292 3.69 20.92 4.48
CA ASN A 292 3.60 22.31 4.05
C ASN A 292 3.20 22.40 2.55
N PRO A 293 2.02 22.96 2.20
CA PRO A 293 1.59 23.12 0.82
C PRO A 293 2.50 24.01 -0.04
N GLU A 294 3.26 24.93 0.57
CA GLU A 294 4.20 25.79 -0.17
C GLU A 294 5.48 25.04 -0.59
N VAL A 295 5.80 23.95 0.11
CA VAL A 295 6.92 23.06 -0.24
C VAL A 295 6.45 22.00 -1.23
N ALA A 296 5.23 21.52 -1.09
CA ALA A 296 4.65 20.54 -1.99
C ALA A 296 4.53 21.10 -3.43
N GLY A 297 4.83 20.25 -4.41
CA GLY A 297 4.89 20.61 -5.82
C GLY A 297 6.20 21.23 -6.28
N ARG A 298 7.07 21.70 -5.36
CA ARG A 298 8.39 22.24 -5.70
C ARG A 298 9.44 21.15 -5.77
N THR A 299 10.42 21.34 -6.65
CA THR A 299 11.54 20.39 -6.81
C THR A 299 12.58 20.53 -5.71
N LEU A 300 13.32 19.46 -5.40
CA LEU A 300 14.42 19.52 -4.43
C LEU A 300 15.48 20.57 -4.79
N ARG A 301 15.71 20.81 -6.09
CA ARG A 301 16.58 21.89 -6.59
C ARG A 301 16.03 23.27 -6.21
N GLU A 302 14.75 23.52 -6.41
CA GLU A 302 14.11 24.80 -6.08
C GLU A 302 14.06 25.07 -4.57
N LEU A 303 13.91 24.02 -3.76
CA LEU A 303 13.91 24.14 -2.30
C LEU A 303 15.29 24.48 -1.75
N ASN A 304 16.34 24.09 -2.48
CA ASN A 304 17.74 24.43 -2.21
C ASN A 304 18.16 24.19 -0.74
N LEU A 305 17.69 23.07 -0.16
CA LEU A 305 17.90 22.71 1.25
C LEU A 305 19.39 22.67 1.67
N PRO A 306 20.35 22.22 0.82
CA PRO A 306 21.76 22.22 1.19
C PRO A 306 22.30 23.62 1.46
N ASN A 307 21.99 24.60 0.61
CA ASN A 307 22.50 25.96 0.78
C ASN A 307 21.70 26.75 1.83
N ARG A 308 20.38 26.52 1.92
CA ARG A 308 19.52 27.27 2.84
C ARG A 308 19.64 26.81 4.29
N PHE A 309 19.71 25.50 4.50
CA PHE A 309 19.68 24.92 5.84
C PHE A 309 20.91 24.07 6.18
N GLY A 310 21.78 23.76 5.22
CA GLY A 310 22.83 22.76 5.42
C GLY A 310 22.23 21.35 5.56
N ALA A 311 21.19 21.07 4.77
CA ALA A 311 20.40 19.85 4.87
C ALA A 311 20.36 19.07 3.55
N VAL A 312 20.47 17.74 3.64
CA VAL A 312 20.41 16.82 2.51
C VAL A 312 19.29 15.82 2.71
N VAL A 313 18.43 15.68 1.70
CA VAL A 313 17.42 14.62 1.67
C VAL A 313 18.10 13.35 1.14
N SER A 314 18.19 12.32 1.97
CA SER A 314 18.82 11.04 1.60
C SER A 314 17.84 10.02 1.02
N ARG A 315 16.54 10.20 1.33
CA ARG A 315 15.50 9.22 1.02
C ARG A 315 14.14 9.89 1.03
N VAL A 316 13.28 9.50 0.10
CA VAL A 316 11.86 9.89 0.06
C VAL A 316 11.02 8.62 0.08
N TRP A 317 9.96 8.57 0.89
CA TRP A 317 8.92 7.56 0.78
C TRP A 317 7.64 8.22 0.29
N ARG A 318 7.08 7.67 -0.78
CA ARG A 318 5.81 8.08 -1.38
C ARG A 318 4.87 6.90 -1.36
N GLY A 319 3.93 6.90 -0.42
CA GLY A 319 3.20 5.70 -0.04
C GLY A 319 4.17 4.61 0.43
N ASP A 320 4.09 3.43 -0.19
CA ASP A 320 4.96 2.29 0.12
C ASP A 320 6.28 2.28 -0.69
N LEU A 321 6.46 3.23 -1.62
CA LEU A 321 7.64 3.29 -2.48
C LEU A 321 8.76 4.10 -1.82
N GLN A 322 9.92 3.47 -1.67
CA GLN A 322 11.15 4.14 -1.27
C GLN A 322 11.89 4.64 -2.51
N LEU A 323 12.17 5.94 -2.59
CA LEU A 323 12.73 6.61 -3.76
C LEU A 323 14.08 7.25 -3.41
N LEU A 324 15.02 7.18 -4.37
CA LEU A 324 16.29 7.90 -4.26
C LEU A 324 16.06 9.35 -4.73
N PRO A 325 16.35 10.35 -3.89
CA PRO A 325 16.15 11.75 -4.26
C PRO A 325 17.03 12.18 -5.44
N TYR A 326 16.46 12.94 -6.37
CA TYR A 326 17.17 13.62 -7.44
C TYR A 326 16.75 15.08 -7.54
N ALA A 327 17.57 15.92 -8.18
CA ALA A 327 17.41 17.37 -8.13
C ALA A 327 16.04 17.87 -8.62
N ASP A 328 15.53 17.31 -9.71
CA ASP A 328 14.26 17.70 -10.34
C ASP A 328 13.05 16.95 -9.76
N MET A 329 13.21 16.20 -8.67
CA MET A 329 12.12 15.47 -8.03
C MET A 329 11.19 16.45 -7.29
N PRO A 330 9.89 16.53 -7.65
CA PRO A 330 8.93 17.30 -6.87
C PRO A 330 8.62 16.56 -5.56
N LEU A 331 8.58 17.28 -4.45
CA LEU A 331 8.03 16.76 -3.20
C LEU A 331 6.51 16.83 -3.24
N GLU A 332 5.82 15.77 -2.80
CA GLU A 332 4.37 15.70 -2.74
C GLU A 332 3.88 15.80 -1.29
N LEU A 333 2.65 16.28 -1.09
CA LEU A 333 2.01 16.23 0.23
C LEU A 333 1.89 14.77 0.68
N GLY A 334 2.34 14.49 1.89
CA GLY A 334 2.33 13.15 2.47
C GLY A 334 3.61 12.36 2.23
N ASP A 335 4.54 12.86 1.41
CA ASP A 335 5.87 12.27 1.32
C ASP A 335 6.52 12.27 2.71
N ARG A 336 7.14 11.15 3.07
CA ARG A 336 8.09 11.12 4.19
C ARG A 336 9.47 11.34 3.63
N VAL A 337 10.22 12.29 4.18
CA VAL A 337 11.58 12.56 3.72
C VAL A 337 12.55 12.36 4.88
N ARG A 338 13.64 11.64 4.61
CA ARG A 338 14.74 11.48 5.57
C ARG A 338 15.77 12.55 5.30
N VAL A 339 15.87 13.48 6.23
CA VAL A 339 16.74 14.64 6.13
C VAL A 339 17.92 14.49 7.07
N LEU A 340 19.12 14.70 6.53
CA LEU A 340 20.34 14.85 7.29
C LEU A 340 20.65 16.33 7.40
N SER A 341 20.85 16.83 8.61
CA SER A 341 21.30 18.19 8.85
C SER A 341 22.09 18.24 10.16
N ARG A 342 22.82 19.33 10.38
CA ARG A 342 23.38 19.64 11.71
C ARG A 342 22.26 19.64 12.75
N ARG A 343 22.54 19.08 13.93
CA ARG A 343 21.56 18.85 15.00
C ARG A 343 20.79 20.12 15.38
N GLU A 344 21.48 21.24 15.44
CA GLU A 344 20.93 22.56 15.79
C GLU A 344 19.86 23.05 14.80
N ARG A 345 19.98 22.68 13.51
CA ARG A 345 19.07 23.13 12.44
C ARG A 345 17.95 22.15 12.11
N GLN A 346 17.92 20.99 12.78
CA GLN A 346 16.91 19.96 12.52
C GLN A 346 15.48 20.47 12.66
N GLN A 347 15.24 21.29 13.69
CA GLN A 347 13.89 21.80 13.96
C GLN A 347 13.46 22.85 12.94
N GLU A 348 14.39 23.68 12.44
CA GLU A 348 14.12 24.65 11.37
C GLU A 348 13.73 23.95 10.07
N VAL A 349 14.47 22.89 9.71
CA VAL A 349 14.19 22.10 8.50
C VAL A 349 12.85 21.39 8.60
N ALA A 350 12.55 20.78 9.76
CA ALA A 350 11.25 20.14 10.01
C ALA A 350 10.11 21.17 9.97
N ALA A 351 10.27 22.36 10.56
CA ALA A 351 9.26 23.40 10.49
C ALA A 351 9.01 23.89 9.06
N TYR A 352 10.07 23.98 8.24
CA TYR A 352 9.96 24.42 6.85
C TYR A 352 9.23 23.39 5.96
N LEU A 353 9.61 22.11 6.04
CA LEU A 353 8.95 21.02 5.30
C LEU A 353 7.53 20.72 5.84
N GLY A 354 7.28 21.12 7.08
CA GLY A 354 6.18 20.63 7.90
C GLY A 354 6.56 19.32 8.60
N ASP A 355 5.83 18.94 9.65
CA ASP A 355 5.97 17.63 10.30
C ASP A 355 4.65 17.22 10.98
N SER A 356 3.53 17.51 10.31
CA SER A 356 2.19 17.25 10.85
C SER A 356 1.50 16.12 10.08
N TYR A 357 1.41 14.96 10.73
CA TYR A 357 0.58 13.85 10.25
C TYR A 357 -0.93 14.21 10.30
N ARG A 358 -1.33 15.08 11.24
CA ARG A 358 -2.73 15.49 11.45
C ARG A 358 -3.31 16.28 10.28
N ALA A 359 -2.52 17.14 9.65
CA ALA A 359 -2.98 17.95 8.51
C ALA A 359 -3.35 17.11 7.27
N ILE A 360 -2.83 15.88 7.18
CA ILE A 360 -3.05 14.97 6.03
C ILE A 360 -4.02 13.83 6.40
N SER A 361 -4.15 13.51 7.69
CA SER A 361 -4.94 12.37 8.18
C SER A 361 -6.34 12.72 8.66
N GLU A 362 -6.73 14.00 8.63
CA GLU A 362 -8.12 14.37 8.84
C GLU A 362 -8.92 13.98 7.60
N ILE A 363 -9.76 12.96 7.75
CA ILE A 363 -10.80 12.65 6.79
C ILE A 363 -11.68 13.89 6.72
N ASP A 364 -11.64 14.59 5.59
CA ASP A 364 -12.57 15.67 5.33
C ASP A 364 -13.98 15.06 5.26
N ILE A 365 -14.72 15.22 6.36
CA ILE A 365 -16.07 14.67 6.51
C ILE A 365 -17.01 15.26 5.45
N ALA A 366 -16.76 16.50 5.00
CA ALA A 366 -17.56 17.11 3.94
C ALA A 366 -17.26 16.44 2.60
N VAL A 367 -15.99 16.17 2.26
CA VAL A 367 -15.62 15.44 1.04
C VAL A 367 -16.13 14.01 1.06
N LEU A 368 -15.95 13.30 2.18
CA LEU A 368 -16.50 11.96 2.37
C LEU A 368 -18.02 11.96 2.22
N GLY A 369 -18.71 12.87 2.91
CA GLY A 369 -20.17 12.97 2.89
C GLY A 369 -20.72 13.30 1.50
N LEU A 370 -20.14 14.29 0.82
CA LEU A 370 -20.52 14.66 -0.55
C LEU A 370 -20.19 13.54 -1.55
N GLY A 371 -19.00 12.95 -1.45
CA GLY A 371 -18.57 11.85 -2.31
C GLY A 371 -19.48 10.63 -2.18
N MET A 372 -19.81 10.23 -0.96
CA MET A 372 -20.76 9.14 -0.67
C MET A 372 -22.16 9.46 -1.17
N ALA A 373 -22.67 10.68 -0.92
CA ALA A 373 -24.00 11.10 -1.37
C ALA A 373 -24.11 11.10 -2.90
N LEU A 374 -23.10 11.61 -3.60
CA LEU A 374 -23.03 11.60 -5.05
C LEU A 374 -22.91 10.17 -5.60
N GLY A 375 -22.05 9.35 -5.01
CA GLY A 375 -21.84 7.95 -5.42
C GLY A 375 -23.12 7.13 -5.30
N ILE A 376 -23.79 7.18 -4.14
CA ILE A 376 -25.08 6.52 -3.92
C ILE A 376 -26.15 7.09 -4.86
N GLY A 377 -26.21 8.41 -5.01
CA GLY A 377 -27.16 9.08 -5.91
C GLY A 377 -27.04 8.61 -7.35
N LEU A 378 -25.81 8.53 -7.88
CA LEU A 378 -25.52 7.98 -9.21
C LEU A 378 -25.82 6.48 -9.27
N GLY A 379 -25.53 5.74 -8.20
CA GLY A 379 -25.79 4.31 -8.07
C GLY A 379 -27.27 3.90 -8.21
N LEU A 380 -28.16 4.80 -7.77
CA LEU A 380 -29.61 4.62 -7.81
C LEU A 380 -30.24 4.95 -9.17
N VAL A 381 -29.51 5.58 -10.09
CA VAL A 381 -30.03 5.96 -11.42
C VAL A 381 -30.37 4.70 -12.22
N PRO A 382 -31.63 4.50 -12.63
CA PRO A 382 -32.03 3.37 -13.46
C PRO A 382 -31.53 3.52 -14.89
N ILE A 383 -30.79 2.53 -15.37
CA ILE A 383 -30.34 2.39 -16.75
C ILE A 383 -31.26 1.38 -17.44
N PRO A 384 -32.14 1.82 -18.36
CA PRO A 384 -33.00 0.92 -19.11
C PRO A 384 -32.17 0.15 -20.15
N LEU A 385 -32.27 -1.17 -20.14
CA LEU A 385 -31.71 -2.05 -21.16
C LEU A 385 -32.78 -2.55 -22.14
N PRO A 386 -32.40 -2.95 -23.36
CA PRO A 386 -33.32 -3.59 -24.31
C PRO A 386 -33.98 -4.84 -23.69
N GLY A 387 -35.29 -5.01 -23.89
CA GLY A 387 -36.04 -6.15 -23.34
C GLY A 387 -36.78 -5.88 -22.02
N GLY A 388 -36.90 -4.62 -21.59
CA GLY A 388 -37.70 -4.23 -20.41
C GLY A 388 -36.97 -4.41 -19.07
N ILE A 389 -35.66 -4.71 -19.10
CA ILE A 389 -34.83 -4.89 -17.92
C ILE A 389 -34.27 -3.52 -17.52
N THR A 390 -34.49 -3.11 -16.27
CA THR A 390 -33.83 -1.92 -15.70
C THR A 390 -32.68 -2.35 -14.82
N VAL A 391 -31.46 -1.93 -15.16
CA VAL A 391 -30.25 -2.17 -14.36
C VAL A 391 -29.91 -0.90 -13.60
N ARG A 392 -29.49 -1.04 -12.35
CA ARG A 392 -28.90 0.04 -11.55
C ARG A 392 -27.50 -0.38 -11.17
N LEU A 393 -26.62 0.59 -10.96
CA LEU A 393 -25.25 0.31 -10.53
C LEU A 393 -25.21 -0.27 -9.10
N GLY A 394 -26.15 0.14 -8.23
CA GLY A 394 -26.27 -0.38 -6.85
C GLY A 394 -25.89 0.65 -5.80
N LEU A 395 -25.87 0.24 -4.53
CA LEU A 395 -25.37 1.08 -3.42
C LEU A 395 -23.82 1.11 -3.35
N ALA A 396 -23.16 0.27 -4.14
CA ALA A 396 -21.74 0.00 -4.14
C ALA A 396 -21.24 -0.22 -5.57
#